data_AF-A0A6S6SW36-F1
#
_entry.id   AF-A0A6S6SW36-F1
#
_cell.length_a   1.000
_cell.length_b   1.000
_cell.length_c   1.000
_cell.angle_alpha   90.00
_cell.angle_beta   90.00
_cell.angle_gamma   90.00
#
_symmetry.space_group_name_H-M   'P 1'
#
loop_
_entity.id
_entity.type
_entity.pdbx_description
1 polymer ?
#
loop_
_entity_poly.entity_id
_entity_poly.type
_entity_poly.pdbx_seq_one_letter_code
_entity_poly.pdbx_strand_id
1 'polypeptide(L)'
;MILRKIILTMLFTTLLFGESTFKKPASFKDYKQYILDDMMVFIAPNLIKSMQIKKRQDKNTQTSIKTMFLTIHGAEIQLSIDSGASDDFSFVFKHKDKETMIAGESVFISQSGGIYISNRTNQNYEVKRKFQITKNTIKELQQAFLSVNMECEISALATLYSQQGDTGSIVARISKGKKVKVLFNAFTTSESNTNDSKDYLVQTSFGLVGWVRSSAGYMQEKGKPLACLMYEGD
;
A
#
# COMPACT_ATOMS: atom_id res chain seq x y z
N MET A 1 17.69 -64.61 -22.34
CA MET A 1 16.43 -63.83 -22.44
C MET A 1 16.71 -62.45 -21.87
N ILE A 2 16.84 -61.44 -22.75
CA ILE A 2 17.37 -60.11 -22.44
C ILE A 2 16.22 -59.24 -21.92
N LEU A 3 16.22 -58.89 -20.63
CA LEU A 3 15.26 -57.97 -20.04
C LEU A 3 15.76 -56.53 -20.24
N ARG A 4 15.10 -55.78 -21.14
CA ARG A 4 15.38 -54.36 -21.41
C ARG A 4 14.26 -53.49 -20.86
N LYS A 5 14.67 -52.43 -20.13
CA LYS A 5 14.01 -51.12 -19.94
C LYS A 5 12.70 -51.18 -19.13
N ILE A 6 12.31 -50.18 -18.34
CA ILE A 6 12.16 -48.75 -18.67
C ILE A 6 12.35 -47.94 -17.38
N ILE A 7 13.32 -47.01 -17.36
CA ILE A 7 13.42 -45.97 -16.32
C ILE A 7 12.53 -44.83 -16.80
N LEU A 8 11.41 -44.63 -16.11
CA LEU A 8 10.46 -43.54 -16.35
C LEU A 8 11.00 -42.28 -15.64
N THR A 9 11.65 -41.41 -16.39
CA THR A 9 12.09 -40.11 -15.88
C THR A 9 10.88 -39.18 -15.81
N MET A 10 10.28 -39.03 -14.62
CA MET A 10 9.28 -37.99 -14.38
C MET A 10 9.94 -36.62 -14.50
N LEU A 11 9.58 -35.87 -15.54
CA LEU A 11 9.91 -34.46 -15.68
C LEU A 11 9.01 -33.68 -14.70
N PHE A 12 9.60 -33.23 -13.59
CA PHE A 12 8.92 -32.33 -12.65
C PHE A 12 8.94 -30.91 -13.22
N THR A 13 7.90 -30.52 -13.92
CA THR A 13 7.70 -29.13 -14.36
C THR A 13 7.28 -28.32 -13.13
N THR A 14 8.25 -27.69 -12.47
CA THR A 14 7.98 -26.71 -11.42
C THR A 14 7.36 -25.48 -12.08
N LEU A 15 6.03 -25.35 -11.93
CA LEU A 15 5.32 -24.10 -12.19
C LEU A 15 5.92 -23.03 -11.27
N LEU A 16 6.69 -22.12 -11.86
CA LEU A 16 7.15 -20.89 -11.22
C LEU A 16 5.92 -19.99 -11.02
N PHE A 17 5.14 -20.27 -9.99
CA PHE A 17 4.27 -19.24 -9.42
C PHE A 17 5.21 -18.16 -8.89
N GLY A 18 5.17 -16.97 -9.50
CA GLY A 18 5.97 -15.84 -9.06
C GLY A 18 5.69 -15.61 -7.58
N GLU A 19 6.68 -15.89 -6.72
CA GLU A 19 6.55 -15.59 -5.32
C GLU A 19 6.19 -14.11 -5.19
N SER A 20 5.05 -13.84 -4.55
CA SER A 20 4.73 -12.50 -4.08
C SER A 20 5.95 -12.00 -3.31
N THR A 21 6.63 -11.00 -3.85
CA THR A 21 7.88 -10.45 -3.31
C THR A 21 7.67 -9.66 -2.03
N PHE A 22 6.48 -9.77 -1.42
CA PHE A 22 6.15 -9.06 -0.21
C PHE A 22 7.13 -9.40 0.91
N LYS A 23 7.93 -8.40 1.29
CA LYS A 23 8.87 -8.51 2.38
C LYS A 23 8.29 -7.84 3.62
N LYS A 24 7.89 -8.66 4.60
CA LYS A 24 7.46 -8.18 5.92
C LYS A 24 8.49 -7.17 6.48
N PRO A 25 8.09 -5.93 6.84
CA PRO A 25 9.01 -4.94 7.35
C PRO A 25 9.67 -5.39 8.66
N ALA A 26 10.92 -5.00 8.87
CA ALA A 26 11.69 -5.39 10.05
C ALA A 26 11.05 -4.94 11.38
N SER A 27 10.33 -3.82 11.38
CA SER A 27 9.57 -3.32 12.54
C SER A 27 8.40 -4.23 12.95
N PHE A 28 7.99 -5.16 12.08
CA PHE A 28 6.92 -6.14 12.34
C PHE A 28 7.45 -7.57 12.29
N LYS A 29 8.77 -7.79 12.47
CA LYS A 29 9.40 -9.11 12.33
C LYS A 29 8.78 -10.18 13.23
N ASP A 30 8.34 -9.80 14.42
CA ASP A 30 7.72 -10.64 15.42
C ASP A 30 6.22 -10.89 15.18
N TYR A 31 5.59 -10.18 14.24
CA TYR A 31 4.17 -10.35 13.94
C TYR A 31 3.95 -11.68 13.24
N LYS A 32 2.90 -12.39 13.65
CA LYS A 32 2.47 -13.63 13.01
C LYS A 32 1.67 -13.30 11.75
N GLN A 33 2.03 -13.93 10.64
CA GLN A 33 1.32 -13.79 9.37
C GLN A 33 0.15 -14.78 9.30
N TYR A 34 -0.96 -14.30 8.77
CA TYR A 34 -2.15 -15.04 8.40
C TYR A 34 -2.53 -14.65 6.97
N ILE A 35 -3.19 -15.57 6.27
CA ILE A 35 -3.79 -15.31 4.97
C ILE A 35 -5.30 -15.34 5.17
N LEU A 36 -5.95 -14.19 4.94
CA LEU A 36 -7.39 -14.05 4.97
C LEU A 36 -7.86 -13.93 3.52
N ASP A 37 -8.46 -15.01 3.03
CA ASP A 37 -8.72 -15.25 1.61
C ASP A 37 -7.43 -15.14 0.78
N ASP A 38 -7.15 -14.03 0.12
CA ASP A 38 -5.90 -13.81 -0.63
C ASP A 38 -5.04 -12.66 -0.07
N MET A 39 -5.44 -12.10 1.07
CA MET A 39 -4.82 -10.90 1.65
C MET A 39 -3.96 -11.24 2.86
N MET A 40 -2.84 -10.53 3.01
CA MET A 40 -1.91 -10.76 4.11
C MET A 40 -2.29 -9.95 5.35
N VAL A 41 -2.49 -10.65 6.46
CA VAL A 41 -2.82 -10.07 7.76
C VAL A 41 -1.71 -10.41 8.75
N PHE A 42 -1.11 -9.40 9.37
CA PHE A 42 -0.03 -9.54 10.34
C PHE A 42 -0.52 -9.11 11.72
N ILE A 43 -0.45 -10.01 12.70
CA ILE A 43 -0.99 -9.79 14.04
C ILE A 43 0.14 -9.78 15.07
N ALA A 44 0.15 -8.76 15.94
CA ALA A 44 1.08 -8.68 17.06
C ALA A 44 0.93 -9.90 17.99
N PRO A 45 2.04 -10.47 18.53
CA PRO A 45 2.01 -11.69 19.33
C PRO A 45 0.96 -11.73 20.45
N ASN A 46 0.79 -10.62 21.17
CA ASN A 46 -0.12 -10.55 22.31
C ASN A 46 -1.61 -10.60 21.94
N LEU A 47 -1.96 -10.34 20.68
CA LEU A 47 -3.35 -10.41 20.21
C LEU A 47 -3.75 -11.82 19.77
N ILE A 48 -2.78 -12.69 19.46
CA ILE A 48 -3.01 -14.04 18.92
C ILE A 48 -3.90 -14.88 19.85
N LYS A 49 -3.74 -14.75 21.17
CA LYS A 49 -4.54 -15.50 22.16
C LYS A 49 -6.04 -15.18 22.09
N SER A 50 -6.38 -13.95 21.72
CA SER A 50 -7.77 -13.50 21.55
C SER A 50 -8.30 -13.69 20.13
N MET A 51 -7.42 -14.06 19.20
CA MET A 51 -7.74 -14.11 17.78
C MET A 51 -8.45 -15.43 17.44
N GLN A 52 -9.53 -15.33 16.66
CA GLN A 52 -10.21 -16.47 16.06
C GLN A 52 -10.46 -16.19 14.58
N ILE A 53 -10.37 -17.21 13.72
CA ILE A 53 -10.80 -17.11 12.32
C ILE A 53 -12.01 -18.04 12.15
N LYS A 54 -13.11 -17.51 11.62
CA LYS A 54 -14.33 -18.27 11.33
C LYS A 54 -14.71 -18.06 9.88
N LYS A 55 -15.33 -19.07 9.27
CA LYS A 55 -16.00 -18.92 7.98
C LYS A 55 -17.42 -18.46 8.24
N ARG A 56 -17.88 -17.47 7.49
CA ARG A 56 -19.24 -16.97 7.53
C ARG A 56 -19.80 -17.00 6.12
N GLN A 57 -21.03 -17.49 5.98
CA GLN A 57 -21.70 -17.46 4.69
C GLN A 57 -22.32 -16.07 4.49
N ASP A 58 -21.96 -15.41 3.40
CA ASP A 58 -22.66 -14.22 2.95
C ASP A 58 -24.05 -14.65 2.47
N LYS A 59 -25.07 -13.98 2.99
CA LYS A 59 -26.47 -14.32 2.71
C LYS A 59 -26.89 -13.97 1.28
N ASN A 60 -26.23 -12.99 0.67
CA ASN A 60 -26.58 -12.45 -0.63
C ASN A 60 -25.91 -13.25 -1.76
N THR A 61 -24.63 -13.59 -1.59
CA THR A 61 -23.82 -14.25 -2.63
C THR A 61 -23.67 -15.75 -2.43
N GLN A 62 -24.09 -16.28 -1.26
CA GLN A 62 -23.81 -17.65 -0.80
C GLN A 62 -22.32 -18.00 -0.69
N THR A 63 -21.42 -17.03 -0.83
CA THR A 63 -19.98 -17.25 -0.72
C THR A 63 -19.57 -17.36 0.75
N SER A 64 -18.56 -18.18 1.02
CA SER A 64 -17.97 -18.30 2.36
C SER A 64 -16.86 -17.27 2.51
N ILE A 65 -17.09 -16.24 3.32
CA ILE A 65 -16.11 -15.22 3.69
C ILE A 65 -15.34 -15.67 4.93
N LYS A 66 -14.00 -15.60 4.92
CA LYS A 66 -13.23 -15.77 6.15
C LYS A 66 -13.24 -14.47 6.94
N THR A 67 -13.60 -14.55 8.21
CA THR A 67 -13.61 -13.40 9.13
C THR A 67 -12.71 -13.69 10.31
N MET A 68 -11.78 -12.78 10.56
CA MET A 68 -10.94 -12.76 11.75
C MET A 68 -11.62 -11.92 12.84
N PHE A 69 -11.68 -12.45 14.05
CA PHE A 69 -12.20 -11.79 15.25
C PHE A 69 -11.03 -11.53 16.19
N LEU A 70 -10.91 -10.31 16.70
CA LEU A 70 -9.83 -9.86 17.58
C LEU A 70 -10.42 -9.08 18.74
N THR A 71 -9.79 -9.16 19.92
CA THR A 71 -10.08 -8.25 21.03
C THR A 71 -8.89 -7.32 21.25
N ILE A 72 -9.11 -6.01 21.12
CA ILE A 72 -8.08 -4.99 21.28
C ILE A 72 -8.57 -3.98 22.32
N HIS A 73 -7.89 -3.90 23.47
CA HIS A 73 -8.31 -3.05 24.60
C HIS A 73 -9.76 -3.28 25.05
N GLY A 74 -10.21 -4.54 25.03
CA GLY A 74 -11.58 -4.92 25.38
C GLY A 74 -12.62 -4.64 24.28
N ALA A 75 -12.24 -4.04 23.16
CA ALA A 75 -13.09 -3.89 22.00
C ALA A 75 -12.99 -5.11 21.07
N GLU A 76 -14.13 -5.69 20.73
CA GLU A 76 -14.22 -6.70 19.66
C GLU A 76 -14.16 -6.03 18.28
N ILE A 77 -13.29 -6.56 17.42
CA ILE A 77 -13.09 -6.14 16.05
C ILE A 77 -13.26 -7.36 15.15
N GLN A 78 -14.06 -7.22 14.10
CA GLN A 78 -14.14 -8.20 13.02
C GLN A 78 -13.38 -7.64 11.81
N LEU A 79 -12.60 -8.49 11.16
CA LEU A 79 -11.85 -8.19 9.96
C LEU A 79 -12.21 -9.22 8.90
N SER A 80 -12.68 -8.77 7.75
CA SER A 80 -12.90 -9.58 6.56
C SER A 80 -12.31 -8.88 5.34
N ILE A 81 -12.27 -9.58 4.21
CA ILE A 81 -11.87 -9.02 2.92
C ILE A 81 -13.11 -8.81 2.07
N ASP A 82 -13.17 -7.68 1.40
CA ASP A 82 -14.02 -7.46 0.23
C ASP A 82 -13.11 -7.48 -1.00
N SER A 83 -13.43 -8.32 -1.99
CA SER A 83 -12.68 -8.39 -3.23
C SER A 83 -12.89 -7.16 -4.12
N GLY A 84 -13.97 -6.40 -3.90
CA GLY A 84 -14.34 -5.30 -4.76
C GLY A 84 -14.67 -5.73 -6.18
N ALA A 85 -14.89 -4.75 -7.06
CA ALA A 85 -14.88 -4.95 -8.50
C ALA A 85 -13.44 -4.73 -9.02
N SER A 86 -13.06 -5.41 -10.10
CA SER A 86 -11.77 -5.21 -10.78
C SER A 86 -10.53 -5.33 -9.88
N ASP A 87 -10.50 -6.32 -8.96
CA ASP A 87 -9.37 -6.58 -8.07
C ASP A 87 -9.01 -5.40 -7.12
N ASP A 88 -9.98 -4.53 -6.82
CA ASP A 88 -9.86 -3.45 -5.83
C ASP A 88 -10.09 -3.95 -4.39
N PHE A 89 -9.22 -4.84 -3.92
CA PHE A 89 -9.37 -5.46 -2.60
C PHE A 89 -9.37 -4.43 -1.45
N SER A 90 -10.27 -4.65 -0.50
CA SER A 90 -10.40 -3.83 0.69
C SER A 90 -10.49 -4.67 1.97
N PHE A 91 -9.84 -4.20 3.02
CA PHE A 91 -10.05 -4.71 4.37
C PHE A 91 -11.32 -4.10 4.96
N VAL A 92 -12.27 -4.95 5.34
CA VAL A 92 -13.52 -4.55 5.98
C VAL A 92 -13.38 -4.75 7.48
N PHE A 93 -13.29 -3.65 8.21
CA PHE A 93 -13.27 -3.67 9.66
C PHE A 93 -14.66 -3.36 10.22
N LYS A 94 -15.19 -4.25 11.04
CA LYS A 94 -16.41 -4.01 11.81
C LYS A 94 -16.08 -3.84 13.28
N HIS A 95 -16.54 -2.73 13.86
CA HIS A 95 -16.47 -2.45 15.29
C HIS A 95 -17.84 -1.97 15.76
N LYS A 96 -18.49 -2.76 16.63
CA LYS A 96 -19.91 -2.58 16.98
C LYS A 96 -20.78 -2.61 15.70
N ASP A 97 -21.63 -1.60 15.53
CA ASP A 97 -22.51 -1.46 14.36
C ASP A 97 -21.88 -0.64 13.23
N LYS A 98 -20.60 -0.25 13.36
CA LYS A 98 -19.89 0.53 12.33
C LYS A 98 -18.95 -0.35 11.53
N GLU A 99 -18.99 -0.14 10.23
CA GLU A 99 -18.08 -0.74 9.26
C GLU A 99 -17.14 0.33 8.70
N THR A 100 -15.90 -0.05 8.44
CA THR A 100 -14.89 0.81 7.81
C THR A 100 -14.15 -0.03 6.78
N MET A 101 -14.31 0.33 5.51
CA MET A 101 -13.60 -0.30 4.40
C MET A 101 -12.31 0.47 4.13
N ILE A 102 -11.19 -0.24 4.00
CA ILE A 102 -9.88 0.36 3.77
C ILE A 102 -9.17 -0.42 2.66
N ALA A 103 -9.00 0.21 1.50
CA ALA A 103 -8.22 -0.35 0.40
C ALA A 103 -6.77 -0.63 0.81
N GLY A 104 -6.25 -1.80 0.45
CA GLY A 104 -4.87 -2.17 0.71
C GLY A 104 -4.61 -3.65 0.52
N GLU A 105 -3.36 -4.01 0.28
CA GLU A 105 -2.89 -5.37 -0.04
C GLU A 105 -2.43 -6.14 1.21
N SER A 106 -2.00 -5.41 2.24
CA SER A 106 -1.59 -6.00 3.52
C SER A 106 -1.95 -5.12 4.70
N VAL A 107 -2.25 -5.77 5.82
CA VAL A 107 -2.60 -5.11 7.09
C VAL A 107 -1.74 -5.63 8.24
N PHE A 108 -1.30 -4.72 9.10
CA PHE A 108 -0.61 -5.01 10.36
C PHE A 108 -1.42 -4.46 11.51
N ILE A 109 -1.71 -5.28 12.51
CA ILE A 109 -2.49 -4.89 13.69
C ILE A 109 -1.62 -4.97 14.93
N SER A 110 -1.32 -3.81 15.52
CA SER A 110 -0.51 -3.71 16.72
C SER A 110 -1.31 -3.97 17.99
N GLN A 111 -0.62 -4.37 19.06
CA GLN A 111 -1.21 -4.53 20.38
C GLN A 111 -1.87 -3.25 20.89
N SER A 112 -1.37 -2.07 20.49
CA SER A 112 -1.93 -0.78 20.88
C SER A 112 -3.21 -0.40 20.11
N GLY A 113 -3.70 -1.24 19.19
CA GLY A 113 -4.85 -0.95 18.33
C GLY A 113 -4.52 -0.04 17.15
N GLY A 114 -3.24 0.10 16.82
CA GLY A 114 -2.81 0.71 15.57
C GLY A 114 -2.96 -0.27 14.41
N ILE A 115 -3.54 0.20 13.32
CA ILE A 115 -3.73 -0.58 12.10
C ILE A 115 -2.87 0.06 11.01
N TYR A 116 -1.95 -0.68 10.42
CA TYR A 116 -1.07 -0.18 9.36
C TYR A 116 -1.43 -0.90 8.07
N ILE A 117 -1.62 -0.13 7.01
CA ILE A 117 -2.03 -0.65 5.70
C ILE A 117 -0.93 -0.33 4.70
N SER A 118 -0.55 -1.33 3.91
CA SER A 118 0.24 -1.15 2.69
C SER A 118 -0.69 -1.32 1.49
N ASN A 119 -0.69 -0.36 0.58
CA ASN A 119 -1.53 -0.37 -0.60
C ASN A 119 -0.75 0.08 -1.83
N ARG A 120 -0.93 -0.63 -2.94
CA ARG A 120 -0.53 -0.15 -4.27
C ARG A 120 -1.70 -0.06 -5.24
N THR A 121 -2.87 -0.60 -4.90
CA THR A 121 -4.08 -0.49 -5.71
C THR A 121 -4.36 0.98 -6.07
N ASN A 122 -4.56 1.22 -7.36
CA ASN A 122 -4.74 2.54 -7.97
C ASN A 122 -3.55 3.51 -7.79
N GLN A 123 -2.33 3.00 -7.62
CA GLN A 123 -1.09 3.79 -7.45
C GLN A 123 0.11 3.10 -8.12
N ASN A 124 1.08 3.89 -8.58
CA ASN A 124 2.35 3.35 -9.11
C ASN A 124 3.38 2.96 -8.05
N TYR A 125 3.14 3.35 -6.80
CA TYR A 125 4.05 3.09 -5.70
C TYR A 125 3.26 2.64 -4.46
N GLU A 126 3.96 1.93 -3.58
CA GLU A 126 3.37 1.44 -2.33
C GLU A 126 3.15 2.62 -1.37
N VAL A 127 1.89 2.84 -1.01
CA VAL A 127 1.45 3.82 -0.03
C VAL A 127 1.23 3.12 1.31
N LYS A 128 1.82 3.68 2.37
CA LYS A 128 1.69 3.19 3.75
C LYS A 128 0.90 4.18 4.59
N ARG A 129 -0.19 3.68 5.17
CA ARG A 129 -1.14 4.47 5.97
C ARG A 129 -1.29 3.88 7.36
N LYS A 130 -1.57 4.73 8.33
CA LYS A 130 -1.86 4.32 9.71
C LYS A 130 -3.28 4.73 10.09
N PHE A 131 -3.98 3.81 10.71
CA PHE A 131 -5.30 4.01 11.29
C PHE A 131 -5.26 3.67 12.77
N GLN A 132 -6.21 4.23 13.51
CA GLN A 132 -6.36 4.03 14.94
C GLN A 132 -7.81 3.66 15.23
N ILE A 133 -7.98 2.63 16.07
CA ILE A 133 -9.29 2.32 16.66
C ILE A 133 -9.60 3.42 17.70
N THR A 134 -10.72 4.09 17.50
CA THR A 134 -11.31 5.07 18.43
C THR A 134 -12.59 4.49 19.02
N LYS A 135 -13.20 5.15 20.02
CA LYS A 135 -14.33 4.61 20.82
C LYS A 135 -15.45 3.95 20.00
N ASN A 136 -15.73 4.44 18.79
CA ASN A 136 -16.83 3.97 17.95
C ASN A 136 -16.46 3.75 16.48
N THR A 137 -15.21 3.95 16.05
CA THR A 137 -14.83 3.90 14.63
C THR A 137 -13.33 3.72 14.47
N ILE A 138 -12.91 3.30 13.29
CA ILE A 138 -11.51 3.38 12.87
C ILE A 138 -11.33 4.68 12.09
N LYS A 139 -10.22 5.39 12.34
CA LYS A 139 -9.88 6.64 11.64
C LYS A 139 -8.45 6.61 11.18
N GLU A 140 -8.20 7.16 9.99
CA GLU A 140 -6.83 7.39 9.51
C GLU A 140 -6.17 8.45 10.39
N LEU A 141 -4.94 8.17 10.83
CA LEU A 141 -4.08 9.14 11.48
C LEU A 141 -3.28 9.86 10.40
N GLN A 142 -3.55 11.15 10.24
CA GLN A 142 -2.90 11.95 9.22
C GLN A 142 -1.39 11.99 9.41
N GLN A 143 -0.67 11.66 8.34
CA GLN A 143 0.79 11.70 8.28
C GLN A 143 1.23 12.99 7.61
N ALA A 144 2.34 13.59 8.06
CA ALA A 144 2.89 14.77 7.40
C ALA A 144 3.31 14.48 5.96
N PHE A 145 3.81 13.27 5.71
CA PHE A 145 4.34 12.82 4.43
C PHE A 145 4.01 11.35 4.19
N LEU A 146 3.84 10.98 2.92
CA LEU A 146 3.86 9.57 2.50
C LEU A 146 5.18 9.26 1.82
N SER A 147 5.76 8.13 2.20
CA SER A 147 6.96 7.60 1.55
C SER A 147 6.65 7.20 0.11
N VAL A 148 7.48 7.63 -0.83
CA VAL A 148 7.43 7.20 -2.24
C VAL A 148 8.61 6.26 -2.53
N ASN A 149 9.84 6.69 -2.22
CA ASN A 149 11.07 5.92 -2.37
C ASN A 149 11.27 5.27 -3.75
N MET A 150 10.97 6.01 -4.81
CA MET A 150 11.04 5.51 -6.19
C MET A 150 12.04 6.34 -7.01
N GLU A 151 12.80 5.68 -7.88
CA GLU A 151 13.59 6.38 -8.89
C GLU A 151 12.70 6.76 -10.07
N CYS A 152 12.85 8.00 -10.54
CA CYS A 152 12.07 8.56 -11.62
C CYS A 152 12.97 9.22 -12.65
N GLU A 153 12.71 8.99 -13.93
CA GLU A 153 13.29 9.79 -14.99
C GLU A 153 12.44 11.05 -15.22
N ILE A 154 13.10 12.19 -15.28
CA ILE A 154 12.47 13.49 -15.48
C ILE A 154 11.95 13.62 -16.91
N SER A 155 10.64 13.76 -17.10
CA SER A 155 9.97 13.82 -18.41
C SER A 155 10.03 15.21 -19.09
N ALA A 156 10.24 16.28 -18.32
CA ALA A 156 10.33 17.67 -18.75
C ALA A 156 11.26 18.46 -17.81
N LEU A 157 11.77 19.64 -18.23
CA LEU A 157 12.62 20.46 -17.37
C LEU A 157 11.98 20.68 -15.99
N ALA A 158 12.68 20.30 -14.92
CA ALA A 158 12.21 20.42 -13.55
C ALA A 158 13.02 21.47 -12.79
N THR A 159 12.37 22.32 -12.00
CA THR A 159 13.03 23.21 -11.04
C THR A 159 12.72 22.72 -9.65
N LEU A 160 13.76 22.52 -8.84
CA LEU A 160 13.64 22.15 -7.44
C LEU A 160 13.71 23.39 -6.56
N TYR A 161 12.83 23.47 -5.58
CA TYR A 161 12.71 24.58 -4.66
C TYR A 161 12.97 24.17 -3.21
N SER A 162 13.41 25.11 -2.37
CA SER A 162 13.67 24.83 -0.96
C SER A 162 12.39 24.63 -0.14
N GLN A 163 11.23 25.10 -0.64
CA GLN A 163 9.93 25.00 0.03
C GLN A 163 8.87 24.45 -0.94
N GLN A 164 7.77 23.95 -0.39
CA GLN A 164 6.64 23.43 -1.16
C GLN A 164 6.00 24.52 -2.02
N GLY A 165 5.37 24.08 -3.10
CA GLY A 165 4.56 24.91 -3.95
C GLY A 165 5.29 25.90 -4.83
N ASP A 166 6.47 25.48 -5.31
CA ASP A 166 7.32 26.25 -6.21
C ASP A 166 7.82 27.57 -5.56
N THR A 167 8.06 27.54 -4.24
CA THR A 167 8.46 28.72 -3.45
C THR A 167 9.83 28.59 -2.79
N GLY A 168 10.41 29.72 -2.41
CA GLY A 168 11.74 29.79 -1.80
C GLY A 168 12.87 29.82 -2.84
N SER A 169 14.06 29.39 -2.43
CA SER A 169 15.25 29.43 -3.30
C SER A 169 15.27 28.25 -4.26
N ILE A 170 15.77 28.48 -5.48
CA ILE A 170 16.02 27.40 -6.44
C ILE A 170 17.22 26.59 -5.96
N VAL A 171 16.97 25.31 -5.69
CA VAL A 171 17.99 24.34 -5.27
C VAL A 171 18.71 23.77 -6.50
N ALA A 172 17.96 23.43 -7.54
CA ALA A 172 18.51 22.84 -8.76
C ALA A 172 17.56 23.03 -9.96
N ARG A 173 18.10 22.94 -11.17
CA ARG A 173 17.34 22.73 -12.40
C ARG A 173 17.81 21.43 -13.06
N ILE A 174 16.86 20.59 -13.45
CA ILE A 174 17.12 19.25 -13.93
C ILE A 174 16.53 19.10 -15.33
N SER A 175 17.40 18.84 -16.31
CA SER A 175 16.97 18.62 -17.69
C SER A 175 16.22 17.30 -17.84
N LYS A 176 15.39 17.21 -18.89
CA LYS A 176 14.72 15.99 -19.33
C LYS A 176 15.71 14.82 -19.47
N GLY A 177 15.26 13.62 -19.12
CA GLY A 177 16.02 12.36 -19.24
C GLY A 177 16.99 12.09 -18.09
N LYS A 178 17.05 12.97 -17.08
CA LYS A 178 17.87 12.74 -15.88
C LYS A 178 17.06 12.04 -14.81
N LYS A 179 17.73 11.19 -14.02
CA LYS A 179 17.11 10.45 -12.92
C LYS A 179 17.14 11.26 -11.63
N VAL A 180 16.07 11.13 -10.85
CA VAL A 180 15.95 11.62 -9.48
C VAL A 180 15.34 10.51 -8.61
N LYS A 181 15.57 10.58 -7.30
CA LYS A 181 14.85 9.76 -6.34
C LYS A 181 13.73 10.57 -5.72
N VAL A 182 12.49 10.12 -5.88
CA VAL A 182 11.33 10.68 -5.18
C VAL A 182 11.29 10.10 -3.77
N LEU A 183 11.44 10.95 -2.77
CA LEU A 183 11.51 10.54 -1.37
C LEU A 183 10.12 10.48 -0.76
N PHE A 184 9.41 11.62 -0.81
CA PHE A 184 8.12 11.80 -0.14
C PHE A 184 7.16 12.59 -1.02
N ASN A 185 5.87 12.40 -0.78
CA ASN A 185 4.86 13.35 -1.18
C ASN A 185 4.37 14.13 0.07
N ALA A 186 3.95 15.37 -0.13
CA ALA A 186 3.28 16.14 0.92
C ALA A 186 1.83 15.65 1.04
N PHE A 187 1.38 15.36 2.27
CA PHE A 187 -0.04 15.14 2.51
C PHE A 187 -0.73 16.50 2.55
N THR A 188 -1.45 16.88 1.49
CA THR A 188 -2.26 18.10 1.49
C THR A 188 -3.69 17.75 1.86
N THR A 189 -4.19 18.26 2.99
CA THR A 189 -5.57 18.04 3.49
C THR A 189 -6.64 18.79 2.70
N SER A 190 -6.25 19.52 1.64
CA SER A 190 -7.20 20.26 0.83
C SER A 190 -7.79 19.34 -0.22
N GLU A 191 -8.93 18.73 0.12
CA GLU A 191 -9.88 18.12 -0.82
C GLU A 191 -10.38 19.14 -1.89
N SER A 192 -9.93 20.40 -1.84
CA SER A 192 -10.34 21.49 -2.73
C SER A 192 -9.34 21.88 -3.81
N ASN A 193 -8.31 21.07 -4.10
CA ASN A 193 -7.49 21.34 -5.28
C ASN A 193 -8.01 20.50 -6.44
N THR A 194 -8.92 21.10 -7.20
CA THR A 194 -9.30 20.75 -8.57
C THR A 194 -8.12 20.73 -9.56
N ASN A 195 -6.88 20.76 -9.06
CA ASN A 195 -5.66 20.76 -9.85
C ASN A 195 -4.93 19.46 -9.56
N ASP A 196 -4.73 18.65 -10.59
CA ASP A 196 -4.12 17.31 -10.58
C ASP A 196 -2.62 17.33 -10.23
N SER A 197 -2.18 18.17 -9.29
CA SER A 197 -0.79 18.36 -8.94
C SER A 197 -0.51 18.25 -7.44
N LYS A 198 0.59 17.58 -7.10
CA LYS A 198 1.09 17.38 -5.74
C LYS A 198 2.55 17.83 -5.64
N ASP A 199 2.95 18.23 -4.44
CA ASP A 199 4.33 18.55 -4.11
C ASP A 199 5.09 17.28 -3.68
N TYR A 200 6.24 17.06 -4.30
CA TYR A 200 7.13 15.92 -4.03
C TYR A 200 8.50 16.40 -3.60
N LEU A 201 9.04 15.77 -2.55
CA LEU A 201 10.44 15.96 -2.16
C LEU A 201 11.30 14.99 -2.95
N VAL A 202 12.24 15.52 -3.73
CA VAL A 202 13.10 14.72 -4.60
C VAL A 202 14.57 14.98 -4.29
N GLN A 203 15.39 13.96 -4.54
CA GLN A 203 16.84 14.00 -4.42
C GLN A 203 17.49 13.78 -5.80
N THR A 204 18.42 14.66 -6.18
CA THR A 204 19.23 14.49 -7.40
C THR A 204 20.33 13.45 -7.20
N SER A 205 20.94 12.97 -8.28
CA SER A 205 22.09 12.06 -8.20
C SER A 205 23.32 12.68 -7.52
N PHE A 206 23.42 14.01 -7.48
CA PHE A 206 24.46 14.75 -6.75
C PHE A 206 24.13 14.88 -5.24
N GLY A 207 22.93 14.49 -4.82
CA GLY A 207 22.50 14.53 -3.42
C GLY A 207 21.76 15.81 -3.01
N LEU A 208 21.48 16.74 -3.93
CA LEU A 208 20.66 17.92 -3.63
C LEU A 208 19.21 17.51 -3.43
N VAL A 209 18.56 18.06 -2.41
CA VAL A 209 17.17 17.76 -2.05
C VAL A 209 16.31 19.01 -2.16
N GLY A 210 15.19 18.91 -2.87
CA GLY A 210 14.25 20.00 -3.03
C GLY A 210 12.85 19.55 -3.47
N TRP A 211 11.89 20.46 -3.34
CA TRP A 211 10.50 20.25 -3.70
C TRP A 211 10.27 20.52 -5.18
N VAL A 212 9.43 19.69 -5.80
CA VAL A 212 8.94 19.88 -7.15
C VAL A 212 7.46 19.54 -7.21
N ARG A 213 6.68 20.38 -7.88
CA ARG A 213 5.28 20.10 -8.17
C ARG A 213 5.16 19.25 -9.43
N SER A 214 4.40 18.17 -9.36
CA SER A 214 4.14 17.26 -10.49
C SER A 214 2.72 16.70 -10.42
N SER A 215 2.32 15.86 -11.37
CA SER A 215 0.99 15.25 -11.39
C SER A 215 0.70 14.44 -10.11
N ALA A 216 -0.58 14.42 -9.72
CA ALA A 216 -1.09 13.72 -8.53
C ALA A 216 -1.18 12.20 -8.71
N GLY A 217 -0.87 11.70 -9.91
CA GLY A 217 -0.82 10.29 -10.25
C GLY A 217 -1.99 9.76 -11.07
N TYR A 218 -2.99 10.57 -11.43
CA TYR A 218 -4.12 10.15 -12.27
C TYR A 218 -4.17 11.00 -13.53
N MET A 219 -4.07 10.36 -14.70
CA MET A 219 -3.99 10.98 -16.04
C MET A 219 -2.85 12.00 -16.23
N GLN A 220 -2.15 11.90 -17.36
CA GLN A 220 -1.02 12.79 -17.62
C GLN A 220 -1.51 14.20 -18.01
N GLU A 221 -1.29 15.19 -17.16
CA GLU A 221 -1.10 16.55 -17.65
C GLU A 221 0.24 16.60 -18.41
N LYS A 222 0.19 16.84 -19.73
CA LYS A 222 1.40 17.02 -20.55
C LYS A 222 2.30 18.08 -19.89
N GLY A 223 3.58 17.77 -19.75
CA GLY A 223 4.60 18.71 -19.26
C GLY A 223 4.94 18.62 -17.77
N LYS A 224 4.32 17.73 -16.99
CA LYS A 224 4.75 17.50 -15.60
C LYS A 224 6.06 16.70 -15.55
N PRO A 225 6.95 16.98 -14.57
CA PRO A 225 8.30 16.43 -14.55
C PRO A 225 8.42 14.98 -14.03
N LEU A 226 7.48 14.47 -13.24
CA LEU A 226 7.53 13.12 -12.64
C LEU A 226 6.48 12.17 -13.24
N ALA A 227 6.55 11.94 -14.56
CA ALA A 227 5.59 11.08 -15.26
C ALA A 227 5.55 9.62 -14.75
N CYS A 228 6.64 9.14 -14.14
CA CYS A 228 6.72 7.80 -13.53
C CYS A 228 5.68 7.55 -12.41
N LEU A 229 5.13 8.60 -11.81
CA LEU A 229 4.15 8.50 -10.72
C LEU A 229 2.70 8.33 -11.23
N MET A 230 2.50 8.32 -12.55
CA MET A 230 1.19 8.25 -13.21
C MET A 230 0.64 6.83 -13.28
N TYR A 231 -0.46 6.60 -12.59
CA TYR A 231 -1.32 5.45 -12.75
C TYR A 231 -2.42 5.77 -13.79
N GLU A 232 -2.58 4.94 -14.82
CA GLU A 232 -3.54 5.18 -15.92
C GLU A 232 -4.92 4.54 -15.68
N GLY A 233 -5.12 3.81 -14.57
CA GLY A 233 -6.29 2.95 -14.43
C GLY A 233 -6.21 1.71 -15.31
N ASP A 234 -7.04 0.73 -15.02
CA ASP A 234 -7.32 -0.40 -15.92
C ASP A 234 -8.48 -0.04 -16.88
#